data_AF-A0A3S1H570-F1
#
_entry.id   AF-A0A3S1H570-F1
#
_cell.length_a   1.000
_cell.length_b   1.000
_cell.length_c   1.000
_cell.angle_alpha   90.00
_cell.angle_beta   90.00
_cell.angle_gamma   90.00
#
_symmetry.space_group_name_H-M   'P 1'
#
loop_
_entity.id
_entity.type
_entity.pdbx_description
1 polymer ?
#
loop_
_entity_poly.entity_id
_entity_poly.type
_entity_poly.pdbx_seq_one_letter_code
_entity_poly.pdbx_strand_id
1 'polypeptide(L)'
;MSEANCVVDDGNSRLVYDRAAQELESLKKKDFSFTFNSGGDGTETATLQMCKDGQVLRYHTSKPYPEGSLKLKDIDTNDVSCIVKLKKKKAINLNEYFAS
;
A
#
# COMPACT_ATOMS: atom_id res chain seq x y z
N MET A 1 -6.58 9.11 13.12
CA MET A 1 -6.03 8.26 12.04
C MET A 1 -5.67 9.19 10.91
N SER A 2 -4.46 9.10 10.37
CA SER A 2 -4.07 9.97 9.27
C SER A 2 -3.53 9.16 8.10
N GLU A 3 -3.57 9.77 6.92
CA GLU A 3 -3.13 9.13 5.69
C GLU A 3 -1.63 8.81 5.74
N ALA A 4 -1.27 7.64 5.20
CA ALA A 4 0.11 7.24 5.01
C ALA A 4 0.63 7.88 3.72
N ASN A 5 1.77 8.58 3.80
CA ASN A 5 2.42 9.14 2.63
C ASN A 5 2.89 8.00 1.72
N CYS A 6 2.42 8.00 0.47
CA CYS A 6 2.74 6.99 -0.53
C CYS A 6 3.61 7.59 -1.64
N VAL A 7 4.80 7.06 -1.84
CA VAL A 7 5.63 7.33 -3.01
C VAL A 7 5.52 6.16 -3.97
N VAL A 8 5.15 6.45 -5.22
CA VAL A 8 4.96 5.45 -6.26
C VAL A 8 6.25 5.28 -7.07
N ASP A 9 6.77 4.06 -7.11
CA ASP A 9 7.85 3.63 -8.02
C ASP A 9 7.28 2.65 -9.03
N ASP A 10 6.62 3.21 -10.06
CA ASP A 10 5.93 2.43 -11.09
C ASP A 10 6.90 1.54 -11.90
N GLY A 11 8.11 2.03 -12.17
CA GLY A 11 9.14 1.33 -12.93
C GLY A 11 9.56 0.01 -12.28
N ASN A 12 9.63 -0.02 -10.95
CA ASN A 12 9.91 -1.25 -10.19
C ASN A 12 8.65 -1.97 -9.69
N SER A 13 7.46 -1.44 -10.01
CA SER A 13 6.16 -1.93 -9.51
C SER A 13 6.09 -1.97 -7.98
N ARG A 14 6.44 -0.86 -7.32
CA ARG A 14 6.48 -0.75 -5.86
C ARG A 14 5.79 0.51 -5.36
N LEU A 15 5.24 0.41 -4.16
CA LEU A 15 4.73 1.53 -3.36
C LEU A 15 5.59 1.64 -2.12
N VAL A 16 6.07 2.84 -1.80
CA VAL A 16 6.92 3.10 -0.64
C VAL A 16 6.15 4.01 0.30
N TYR A 17 5.90 3.51 1.49
CA TYR A 17 5.17 4.21 2.53
C TYR A 17 6.11 4.65 3.64
N ASP A 18 6.02 5.92 4.01
CA ASP A 18 6.85 6.50 5.06
C ASP A 18 6.55 5.88 6.43
N ARG A 19 7.63 5.63 7.18
CA ARG A 19 7.63 5.11 8.55
C ARG A 19 8.49 5.96 9.50
N ALA A 20 8.96 7.12 9.07
CA ALA A 20 9.84 7.97 9.88
C ALA A 20 9.13 8.62 11.08
N ALA A 21 7.80 8.61 11.13
CA ALA A 21 7.05 9.14 12.26
C ALA A 21 7.28 8.28 13.52
N GLN A 22 7.48 8.95 14.67
CA GLN A 22 7.86 8.30 15.94
C GLN A 22 6.89 7.20 16.35
N GLU A 23 5.58 7.35 16.11
CA GLU A 23 4.59 6.33 16.45
C GLU A 23 4.72 5.04 15.62
N LEU A 24 5.43 5.10 14.49
CA LEU A 24 5.61 4.00 13.55
C LEU A 24 6.94 3.26 13.69
N GLU A 25 7.92 3.82 14.41
CA GLU A 25 9.28 3.26 14.57
C GLU A 25 9.25 1.83 15.14
N SER A 26 8.31 1.58 16.06
CA SER A 26 8.16 0.29 16.72
C SER A 26 7.44 -0.79 15.90
N LEU A 27 6.89 -0.43 14.73
CA LEU A 27 6.16 -1.37 13.89
C LEU A 27 7.10 -2.37 13.21
N LYS A 28 6.68 -3.63 13.17
CA LYS A 28 7.37 -4.74 12.52
C LYS A 28 6.61 -5.15 11.25
N LYS A 29 7.22 -5.94 10.36
CA LYS A 29 6.58 -6.41 9.11
C LYS A 29 5.14 -6.95 9.31
N LYS A 30 4.87 -7.67 10.40
CA LYS A 30 3.54 -8.22 10.74
C LYS A 30 2.45 -7.16 11.02
N ASP A 31 2.87 -5.94 11.31
CA ASP A 31 2.01 -4.81 11.67
C ASP A 31 1.54 -4.04 10.43
N PHE A 32 1.98 -4.46 9.24
CA PHE A 32 1.56 -3.90 7.95
C PHE A 32 0.68 -4.89 7.21
N SER A 33 -0.46 -4.43 6.72
CA SER A 33 -1.33 -5.19 5.84
C SER A 33 -1.52 -4.43 4.53
N PHE A 34 -1.63 -5.19 3.43
CA PHE A 34 -2.00 -4.67 2.12
C PHE A 34 -3.09 -5.55 1.55
N THR A 35 -4.31 -5.03 1.47
CA THR A 35 -5.51 -5.79 1.08
C THR A 35 -6.08 -5.28 -0.22
N PHE A 36 -6.64 -6.19 -1.01
CA PHE A 36 -7.41 -5.88 -2.21
C PHE A 36 -8.89 -6.01 -1.87
N ASN A 37 -9.68 -4.98 -2.18
CA ASN A 37 -11.11 -4.93 -1.90
C ASN A 37 -11.87 -4.79 -3.22
N SER A 38 -12.68 -5.80 -3.57
CA SER A 38 -13.51 -5.78 -4.77
C SER A 38 -14.68 -4.80 -4.61
N GLY A 39 -14.91 -3.97 -5.63
CA GLY A 39 -16.01 -3.01 -5.69
C GLY A 39 -17.32 -3.62 -6.21
N GLY A 40 -17.28 -4.83 -6.80
CA GLY A 40 -18.44 -5.53 -7.35
C GLY A 40 -18.87 -5.08 -8.76
N ASP A 41 -18.25 -4.03 -9.32
CA ASP A 41 -18.49 -3.47 -10.65
C ASP A 41 -17.35 -3.77 -11.65
N GLY A 42 -16.50 -4.76 -11.33
CA GLY A 42 -15.28 -5.06 -12.08
C GLY A 42 -14.10 -4.16 -11.74
N THR A 43 -14.22 -3.35 -10.69
CA THR A 43 -13.11 -2.59 -10.10
C THR A 43 -12.67 -3.16 -8.75
N GLU A 44 -11.43 -2.87 -8.37
CA GLU A 44 -10.84 -3.13 -7.07
C GLU A 44 -10.18 -1.85 -6.54
N THR A 45 -10.10 -1.75 -5.21
CA THR A 45 -9.20 -0.82 -4.52
C THR A 45 -8.15 -1.61 -3.74
N ALA A 46 -7.01 -0.98 -3.44
CA ALA A 46 -6.05 -1.53 -2.50
C ALA A 46 -5.92 -0.62 -1.29
N THR A 47 -5.83 -1.22 -0.10
CA THR A 47 -5.64 -0.51 1.15
C THR A 47 -4.39 -1.01 1.85
N LEU A 48 -3.46 -0.10 2.15
CA LEU A 48 -2.42 -0.34 3.15
C LEU A 48 -2.96 0.07 4.53
N GLN A 49 -2.73 -0.74 5.56
CA GLN A 49 -2.88 -0.33 6.95
C GLN A 49 -1.58 -0.58 7.74
N MET A 50 -1.28 0.35 8.64
CA MET A 50 -0.21 0.24 9.63
C MET A 50 -0.86 0.14 11.01
N CYS A 51 -0.77 -1.02 11.65
CA CYS A 51 -1.52 -1.36 12.85
C CYS A 51 -0.61 -1.71 14.01
N LYS A 52 -0.86 -1.17 15.20
CA LYS A 52 -0.18 -1.57 16.43
C LYS A 52 -1.20 -2.05 17.43
N ASP A 53 -1.03 -3.26 17.96
CA ASP A 53 -1.89 -3.82 19.00
C ASP A 53 -3.40 -3.76 18.66
N GLY A 54 -3.73 -3.95 17.38
CA GLY A 54 -5.11 -3.88 16.87
C GLY A 54 -5.63 -2.48 16.52
N GLN A 55 -4.85 -1.43 16.78
CA GLN A 55 -5.20 -0.06 16.42
C GLN A 55 -4.54 0.35 15.09
N VAL A 56 -5.34 0.81 14.13
CA VAL A 56 -4.84 1.40 12.88
C VAL A 56 -4.28 2.79 13.15
N LEU A 57 -2.97 2.96 12.96
CA LEU A 57 -2.27 4.23 13.12
C LEU A 57 -2.35 5.07 11.84
N ARG A 58 -2.06 4.43 10.70
CA ARG A 58 -2.05 5.04 9.36
C ARG A 58 -2.70 4.10 8.35
N TYR A 59 -3.23 4.68 7.29
CA TYR A 59 -3.76 3.93 6.15
C TYR A 59 -3.59 4.72 4.86
N HIS A 60 -3.66 4.03 3.73
CA HIS A 60 -3.78 4.65 2.42
C HIS A 60 -4.63 3.74 1.55
N THR A 61 -5.61 4.32 0.85
CA THR A 61 -6.49 3.59 -0.06
C THR A 61 -6.34 4.16 -1.46
N SER A 62 -6.07 3.29 -2.43
CA SER A 62 -5.96 3.69 -3.83
C SER A 62 -7.29 4.18 -4.39
N LYS A 63 -7.23 4.89 -5.51
CA LYS A 63 -8.39 5.02 -6.40
C LYS A 63 -8.77 3.64 -6.96
N PRO A 64 -10.03 3.44 -7.40
CA PRO A 64 -10.44 2.21 -8.07
C PRO A 64 -9.64 1.95 -9.34
N TYR A 65 -9.27 0.69 -9.58
CA TYR A 65 -8.62 0.21 -10.80
C TYR A 65 -9.28 -1.09 -11.26
N PRO A 66 -9.06 -1.54 -12.53
CA PRO A 66 -9.69 -2.76 -13.02
C PRO A 66 -9.30 -4.00 -12.22
N GLU A 67 -10.28 -4.82 -11.86
CA GLU A 67 -10.11 -6.01 -11.03
C GLU A 67 -9.07 -7.01 -11.60
N GLY A 68 -8.32 -7.65 -10.69
CA GLY A 68 -7.29 -8.64 -10.99
C GLY A 68 -6.07 -8.05 -11.72
N SER A 69 -5.93 -6.72 -11.77
CA SER A 69 -4.83 -6.06 -12.48
C SER A 69 -3.55 -5.91 -11.66
N LEU A 70 -3.67 -6.01 -10.34
CA LEU A 70 -2.57 -6.01 -9.38
C LEU A 70 -2.59 -7.31 -8.57
N LYS A 71 -1.41 -7.77 -8.16
CA LYS A 71 -1.24 -8.85 -7.16
C LYS A 71 -0.11 -8.50 -6.22
N LEU A 72 -0.28 -8.80 -4.94
CA LEU A 72 0.78 -8.63 -3.96
C LEU A 72 1.90 -9.64 -4.23
N LYS A 73 3.14 -9.16 -4.31
CA LYS A 73 4.33 -10.01 -4.43
C LYS A 73 4.99 -10.20 -3.07
N ASP A 74 5.21 -9.11 -2.35
CA ASP A 74 5.85 -9.10 -1.04
C ASP A 74 5.64 -7.73 -0.36
N ILE A 75 5.83 -7.69 0.95
CA ILE A 75 5.88 -6.46 1.76
C ILE A 75 7.20 -6.46 2.50
N ASP A 76 8.07 -5.49 2.27
CA ASP A 76 9.30 -5.32 3.03
C ASP A 76 9.21 -4.11 3.95
N THR A 77 10.00 -4.12 5.03
CA THR A 77 10.08 -2.99 5.94
C THR A 77 11.53 -2.73 6.31
N ASN A 78 11.92 -1.47 6.36
CA ASN A 78 13.17 -1.00 6.96
C ASN A 78 12.85 0.09 7.99
N ASP A 79 13.87 0.71 8.57
CA ASP A 79 13.70 1.67 9.66
C ASP A 79 12.78 2.84 9.31
N VAL A 80 12.81 3.30 8.05
CA VAL A 80 12.14 4.51 7.59
C VAL A 80 10.99 4.25 6.61
N SER A 81 10.77 3.02 6.15
CA SER A 81 9.78 2.75 5.11
C SER A 81 9.18 1.35 5.16
N CYS A 82 7.94 1.25 4.70
CA CYS A 82 7.28 0.02 4.27
C CYS A 82 7.19 -0.01 2.74
N ILE A 83 7.69 -1.07 2.11
CA ILE A 83 7.78 -1.22 0.66
C ILE A 83 6.84 -2.35 0.24
N VAL A 84 5.75 -2.00 -0.43
CA VAL A 84 4.83 -2.97 -1.03
C VAL A 84 5.26 -3.25 -2.47
N LYS A 85 5.64 -4.49 -2.75
CA LYS A 85 6.03 -4.95 -4.09
C LYS A 85 4.82 -5.60 -4.76
N LEU A 86 4.52 -5.18 -5.98
CA LEU A 86 3.36 -5.63 -6.74
C LEU A 86 3.78 -6.33 -8.03
N LYS A 87 2.93 -7.24 -8.50
CA LYS A 87 2.86 -7.61 -9.91
C LYS A 87 1.72 -6.80 -10.52
N LYS A 88 1.97 -6.16 -11.66
CA LYS A 88 0.97 -5.38 -12.39
C LYS A 88 0.82 -5.87 -13.83
N LYS A 89 -0.39 -5.78 -14.39
CA LYS A 89 -0.59 -5.95 -15.84
C LYS A 89 0.10 -4.79 -16.59
N LYS A 90 0.54 -5.05 -17.83
CA LYS A 90 1.32 -4.08 -18.63
C LYS A 90 0.63 -2.73 -18.83
N ALA A 91 -0.70 -2.70 -18.89
CA ALA A 91 -1.49 -1.49 -19.09
C ALA A 91 -1.72 -0.66 -17.80
N ILE A 92 -1.27 -1.13 -16.64
CA ILE A 92 -1.48 -0.42 -15.37
C ILE A 92 -0.31 0.52 -15.07
N ASN A 93 -0.65 1.76 -14.75
CA ASN A 93 0.24 2.77 -14.21
C ASN A 93 -0.15 3.03 -12.75
N LEU A 94 0.75 2.70 -11.82
CA LEU A 94 0.48 2.85 -10.38
C LEU A 94 0.27 4.32 -9.97
N ASN A 95 0.86 5.28 -10.69
CA ASN A 95 0.72 6.71 -10.34
C ASN A 95 -0.74 7.19 -10.49
N GLU A 96 -1.50 6.60 -11.41
CA GLU A 96 -2.89 7.00 -11.64
C GLU A 96 -3.78 6.67 -10.44
N TYR A 97 -3.41 5.63 -9.67
CA TYR A 97 -4.25 5.08 -8.61
C TYR A 97 -3.71 5.31 -7.20
N PHE A 98 -2.40 5.49 -7.03
CA PHE A 98 -1.74 5.54 -5.71
C PHE A 98 -0.98 6.83 -5.42
N ALA A 99 -0.82 7.72 -6.40
CA ALA A 99 -0.21 9.03 -6.13
C ALA A 99 -1.24 9.91 -5.40
N SER A 100 -0.84 10.40 -4.23
CA SER A 100 -1.55 11.40 -3.42
C SER A 100 -1.18 12.80 -3.84
#